data_AF-A0A838I8Z3-F1
#
_entry.id   AF-A0A838I8Z3-F1
#
_cell.length_a   1.000
_cell.length_b   1.000
_cell.length_c   1.000
_cell.angle_alpha   90.00
_cell.angle_beta   90.00
_cell.angle_gamma   90.00
#
_symmetry.space_group_name_H-M   'P 1'
#
loop_
_entity.id
_entity.type
_entity.pdbx_description
1 polymer ?
#
loop_
_entity_poly.entity_id
_entity_poly.type
_entity_poly.pdbx_seq_one_letter_code
_entity_poly.pdbx_strand_id
1 'polypeptide(L)'
;AAAGPYADGQEVRLERVPGGLRLAVWQAGQIARRAPELDPRHLSGLLSQAADKGLLSAPRSTPEGGPVADGAYGASPGRTGEMRDELRVERTGEDRLRIARWILRPGAGWQLQDAPVMLPPARFAEALDTADARGVLDPGVPHPPPGEELDEQQVDG
;
A
#
# COMPACT_ATOMS: atom_id res chain seq x y z
N ALA A 1 -12.72 4.82 -5.08
CA ALA A 1 -12.22 5.23 -3.75
C ALA A 1 -10.96 6.06 -3.94
N ALA A 2 -10.62 6.97 -3.03
CA ALA A 2 -9.44 7.82 -3.16
C ALA A 2 -8.68 8.01 -1.83
N ALA A 3 -7.36 8.17 -1.92
CA ALA A 3 -6.44 8.57 -0.86
C ALA A 3 -5.74 9.88 -1.25
N GLY A 4 -5.66 10.85 -0.33
CA GLY A 4 -5.25 12.22 -0.60
C GLY A 4 -6.45 13.20 -0.52
N PRO A 5 -6.34 14.41 -1.09
CA PRO A 5 -5.21 14.90 -1.89
C PRO A 5 -3.93 15.09 -1.07
N TYR A 6 -2.78 14.93 -1.72
CA TYR A 6 -1.44 15.26 -1.21
C TYR A 6 -1.08 16.72 -1.56
N ALA A 7 0.03 17.23 -1.01
CA ALA A 7 0.41 18.65 -1.09
C ALA A 7 0.50 19.23 -2.51
N ASP A 8 0.75 18.38 -3.52
CA ASP A 8 0.83 18.73 -4.95
C ASP A 8 -0.49 18.50 -5.71
N GLY A 9 -1.59 18.26 -5.00
CA GLY A 9 -2.89 17.91 -5.57
C GLY A 9 -2.94 16.49 -6.13
N GLN A 10 -1.93 15.66 -5.86
CA GLN A 10 -1.93 14.25 -6.22
C GLN A 10 -2.96 13.49 -5.37
N GLU A 11 -3.57 12.46 -5.94
CA GLU A 11 -4.38 11.49 -5.21
C GLU A 11 -4.19 10.09 -5.78
N VAL A 12 -4.31 9.07 -4.94
CA VAL A 12 -4.31 7.66 -5.38
C VAL A 12 -5.75 7.20 -5.43
N ARG A 13 -6.22 6.75 -6.61
CA ARG A 13 -7.60 6.28 -6.79
C ARG A 13 -7.65 4.81 -7.14
N LEU A 14 -8.60 4.12 -6.51
CA LEU A 14 -9.03 2.77 -6.86
C LEU A 14 -10.39 2.84 -7.57
N GLU A 15 -10.45 2.35 -8.80
CA GLU A 15 -11.60 2.49 -9.69
C GLU A 15 -11.97 1.18 -10.36
N ARG A 16 -13.25 0.96 -10.65
CA ARG A 16 -13.72 -0.13 -11.51
C ARG A 16 -13.32 0.18 -12.96
N VAL A 17 -12.71 -0.80 -13.62
CA VAL A 17 -12.40 -0.74 -15.07
C VAL A 17 -12.78 -2.07 -15.73
N PRO A 18 -12.93 -2.14 -17.07
CA PRO A 18 -13.07 -3.42 -17.75
C PRO A 18 -11.96 -4.39 -17.34
N GLY A 19 -12.33 -5.61 -16.94
CA GLY A 19 -11.36 -6.63 -16.51
C GLY A 19 -10.90 -6.57 -15.05
N GLY A 20 -11.31 -5.57 -14.24
CA GLY A 20 -10.97 -5.57 -12.82
C GLY A 20 -11.03 -4.21 -12.12
N LEU A 21 -9.95 -3.89 -11.42
CA LEU A 21 -9.75 -2.61 -10.75
C LEU A 21 -8.50 -1.94 -11.30
N ARG A 22 -8.51 -0.62 -11.34
CA ARG A 22 -7.34 0.19 -11.58
C ARG A 22 -6.98 0.96 -10.31
N LEU A 23 -5.74 0.79 -9.85
CA LEU A 23 -5.13 1.66 -8.85
C LEU A 23 -4.13 2.56 -9.57
N ALA A 24 -4.32 3.88 -9.48
CA ALA A 24 -3.53 4.85 -10.21
C ALA A 24 -3.30 6.11 -9.40
N VAL A 25 -2.15 6.74 -9.64
CA VAL A 25 -1.89 8.12 -9.23
C VAL A 25 -2.57 9.06 -10.20
N TRP A 26 -3.38 9.97 -9.67
CA TRP A 26 -4.03 11.05 -10.40
C TRP A 26 -3.40 12.38 -10.02
N GLN A 27 -3.14 13.22 -11.01
CA GLN A 27 -2.61 14.57 -10.83
C GLN A 27 -3.15 15.46 -11.94
N ALA A 28 -3.73 16.60 -11.58
CA ALA A 28 -4.33 17.55 -12.53
C ALA A 28 -5.31 16.88 -13.54
N GLY A 29 -6.11 15.92 -13.06
CA GLY A 29 -7.08 15.19 -13.88
C GLY A 29 -6.49 14.15 -14.85
N GLN A 30 -5.19 13.86 -14.76
CA GLN A 30 -4.50 12.86 -15.59
C GLN A 30 -3.95 11.72 -14.73
N ILE A 31 -3.79 10.54 -15.34
CA ILE A 31 -3.12 9.40 -14.69
C ILE A 31 -1.61 9.53 -14.89
N ALA A 32 -0.86 9.55 -13.79
CA ALA A 32 0.59 9.52 -13.86
C ALA A 32 1.10 8.13 -14.28
N ARG A 33 2.13 8.10 -15.12
CA ARG A 33 2.77 6.86 -15.61
C ARG A 33 3.81 6.35 -14.61
N ARG A 34 3.37 6.10 -13.38
CA ARG A 34 4.19 5.58 -12.28
C ARG A 34 3.40 4.65 -11.38
N ALA A 35 4.11 3.86 -10.58
CA ALA A 35 3.53 3.01 -9.55
C ALA A 35 2.76 3.85 -8.50
N PRO A 36 1.58 3.39 -8.05
CA PRO A 36 0.85 4.01 -6.95
C PRO A 36 1.62 3.96 -5.64
N GLU A 37 1.84 5.14 -5.06
CA GLU A 37 2.37 5.32 -3.71
C GLU A 37 1.42 6.20 -2.91
N LEU A 38 1.10 5.76 -1.69
CA LEU A 38 0.24 6.48 -0.76
C LEU A 38 0.85 6.51 0.64
N ASP A 39 0.43 7.50 1.42
CA ASP A 39 0.66 7.51 2.86
C ASP A 39 -0.11 6.35 3.53
N PRO A 40 0.53 5.49 4.35
CA PRO A 40 -0.13 4.39 5.06
C PRO A 40 -1.36 4.86 5.85
N ARG A 41 -1.35 6.07 6.41
CA ARG A 41 -2.47 6.64 7.19
C ARG A 41 -3.73 6.87 6.35
N HIS A 42 -3.59 7.00 5.03
CA HIS A 42 -4.72 7.16 4.11
C HIS A 42 -5.26 5.82 3.57
N LEU A 43 -4.59 4.70 3.85
CA LEU A 43 -4.99 3.39 3.34
C LEU A 43 -6.35 2.95 3.89
N SER A 44 -6.60 3.11 5.20
CA SER A 44 -7.87 2.73 5.82
C SER A 44 -9.06 3.47 5.18
N GLY A 45 -8.94 4.78 4.97
CA GLY A 45 -9.95 5.58 4.28
C GLY A 45 -10.19 5.14 2.83
N LEU A 46 -9.13 4.78 2.09
CA LEU A 46 -9.25 4.23 0.75
C LEU A 46 -9.99 2.88 0.75
N LEU A 47 -9.67 1.98 1.68
CA LEU A 47 -10.28 0.66 1.78
C LEU A 47 -11.75 0.73 2.20
N SER A 48 -12.10 1.57 3.17
CA SER A 48 -13.49 1.79 3.58
C SER A 48 -14.33 2.31 2.41
N GLN A 49 -13.86 3.35 1.71
CA GLN A 49 -14.55 3.85 0.51
C GLN A 49 -14.62 2.81 -0.62
N ALA A 50 -13.65 1.90 -0.71
CA ALA A 50 -13.66 0.82 -1.71
C ALA A 50 -14.72 -0.23 -1.37
N ALA A 51 -14.87 -0.56 -0.09
CA ALA A 51 -15.90 -1.45 0.42
C ALA A 51 -17.31 -0.88 0.22
N ASP A 52 -17.52 0.39 0.57
CA ASP A 52 -18.81 1.09 0.38
C ASP A 52 -19.25 1.11 -1.09
N LYS A 53 -18.28 1.14 -2.01
CA LYS A 53 -18.50 1.13 -3.46
C LYS A 53 -18.52 -0.28 -4.07
N GLY A 54 -18.41 -1.34 -3.25
CA GLY A 54 -18.38 -2.73 -3.72
C GLY A 54 -17.17 -3.08 -4.59
N LEU A 55 -16.05 -2.34 -4.48
CA LEU A 55 -14.83 -2.56 -5.26
C LEU A 55 -13.98 -3.67 -4.66
N LEU A 56 -13.86 -3.68 -3.33
CA LEU A 56 -13.14 -4.66 -2.52
C LEU A 56 -14.04 -5.09 -1.36
N SER A 57 -13.82 -6.30 -0.85
CA SER A 57 -14.41 -6.68 0.44
C SER A 57 -13.78 -5.86 1.56
N ALA A 58 -14.54 -5.59 2.62
CA ALA A 58 -13.98 -4.96 3.80
C ALA A 58 -12.81 -5.82 4.36
N PRO A 59 -11.69 -5.19 4.75
CA PRO A 59 -10.57 -5.92 5.33
C PRO A 59 -11.01 -6.61 6.61
N ARG A 60 -10.50 -7.83 6.85
CA ARG A 60 -10.66 -8.51 8.12
C ARG A 60 -9.51 -8.07 9.02
N SER A 61 -9.74 -7.10 9.89
CA SER A 61 -8.72 -6.71 10.87
C SER A 61 -8.42 -7.89 11.79
N THR A 62 -7.20 -8.43 11.75
CA THR A 62 -6.66 -9.30 12.79
C THR A 62 -5.49 -8.58 13.47
N PRO A 63 -5.66 -8.09 14.71
CA PRO A 63 -4.60 -7.39 15.40
C PRO A 63 -3.62 -8.39 16.02
N GLU A 64 -2.68 -8.89 15.24
CA GLU A 64 -1.45 -9.47 15.76
C GLU A 64 -0.26 -8.76 15.09
N GLY A 65 0.01 -7.55 15.58
CA GLY A 65 1.15 -6.74 15.18
C GLY A 65 2.43 -7.32 15.77
N GLY A 66 3.15 -8.10 14.96
CA GLY A 66 4.55 -8.45 15.20
C GLY A 66 5.50 -7.41 14.58
N PRO A 67 6.77 -7.36 14.99
CA PRO A 67 7.75 -6.47 14.39
C PRO A 67 7.87 -6.74 12.88
N VAL A 68 7.79 -5.67 12.08
CA VAL A 68 7.96 -5.71 10.62
C VAL A 68 9.42 -6.06 10.33
N ALA A 69 9.66 -7.22 9.71
CA ALA A 69 11.00 -7.56 9.24
C ALA A 69 11.44 -6.61 8.12
N ASP A 70 12.72 -6.24 8.09
CA ASP A 70 13.29 -5.44 6.99
C ASP A 70 13.01 -6.11 5.64
N GLY A 71 12.43 -5.36 4.71
CA GLY A 71 12.02 -5.87 3.40
C GLY A 71 10.73 -6.69 3.40
N ALA A 72 9.91 -6.64 4.46
CA ALA A 72 8.59 -7.24 4.46
C ALA A 72 7.65 -6.56 3.45
N TYR A 73 6.89 -7.37 2.72
CA TYR A 73 5.84 -6.93 1.81
C TYR A 73 4.67 -7.92 1.84
N GLY A 74 3.46 -7.44 1.59
CA GLY A 74 2.34 -8.30 1.22
C GLY A 74 2.43 -8.64 -0.26
N ALA A 75 2.06 -9.86 -0.65
CA ALA A 75 2.12 -10.27 -2.06
C ALA A 75 0.92 -11.10 -2.48
N SER A 76 0.49 -10.89 -3.73
CA SER A 76 -0.42 -11.79 -4.44
C SER A 76 0.24 -12.25 -5.74
N PRO A 77 0.52 -13.56 -5.91
CA PRO A 77 1.25 -14.08 -7.05
C PRO A 77 0.39 -14.25 -8.31
N GLY A 78 1.06 -14.20 -9.47
CA GLY A 78 0.56 -14.55 -10.79
C GLY A 78 -0.21 -15.86 -10.81
N ARG A 79 -1.35 -15.90 -11.51
CA ARG A 79 -2.03 -17.17 -11.83
C ARG A 79 -1.50 -17.64 -13.18
N THR A 80 -0.79 -18.77 -13.17
CA THR A 80 -0.38 -19.65 -14.29
C THR A 80 -0.11 -19.04 -15.68
N GLY A 81 1.07 -19.35 -16.25
CA GLY A 81 1.36 -19.24 -17.69
C GLY A 81 2.28 -18.06 -18.07
N GLU A 82 3.53 -18.40 -18.35
CA GLU A 82 4.55 -17.62 -19.08
C GLU A 82 5.33 -16.49 -18.39
N MET A 83 4.83 -15.83 -17.34
CA MET A 83 5.65 -14.88 -16.57
C MET A 83 5.31 -14.88 -15.08
N ARG A 84 6.32 -15.04 -14.21
CA ARG A 84 6.11 -14.92 -12.77
C ARG A 84 5.96 -13.45 -12.43
N ASP A 85 4.74 -13.02 -12.12
CA ASP A 85 4.44 -11.69 -11.63
C ASP A 85 3.87 -11.73 -10.21
N GLU A 86 3.98 -10.62 -9.49
CA GLU A 86 3.42 -10.43 -8.15
C GLU A 86 2.81 -9.04 -8.06
N LEU A 87 1.65 -8.91 -7.43
CA LEU A 87 1.24 -7.63 -6.87
C LEU A 87 1.88 -7.54 -5.49
N ARG A 88 2.68 -6.51 -5.22
CA ARG A 88 3.26 -6.27 -3.89
C ARG A 88 2.67 -5.03 -3.25
N VAL A 89 2.54 -5.10 -1.93
CA VAL A 89 2.29 -4.00 -1.03
C VAL A 89 3.52 -3.88 -0.14
N GLU A 90 4.30 -2.82 -0.31
CA GLU A 90 5.62 -2.66 0.31
C GLU A 90 5.80 -1.26 0.90
N ARG A 91 6.61 -1.14 1.96
CA ARG A 91 7.08 0.17 2.44
C ARG A 91 8.26 0.63 1.61
N THR A 92 8.23 1.88 1.16
CA THR A 92 9.30 2.51 0.38
C THR A 92 10.00 3.65 1.13
N GLY A 93 9.76 3.71 2.44
CA GLY A 93 10.21 4.71 3.40
C GLY A 93 9.32 4.65 4.66
N GLU A 94 9.50 5.58 5.58
CA GLU A 94 8.67 5.65 6.81
C GLU A 94 7.19 5.96 6.49
N ASP A 95 6.96 6.90 5.57
CA ASP A 95 5.61 7.44 5.27
C ASP A 95 5.04 7.02 3.91
N ARG A 96 5.62 6.00 3.26
CA ARG A 96 5.22 5.61 1.91
C ARG A 96 4.97 4.12 1.79
N LEU A 97 3.79 3.79 1.29
CA LEU A 97 3.36 2.46 0.92
C LEU A 97 3.15 2.41 -0.59
N ARG A 98 3.86 1.51 -1.27
CA ARG A 98 3.72 1.26 -2.70
C ARG A 98 2.87 0.02 -2.94
N ILE A 99 1.93 0.13 -3.86
CA ILE A 99 1.12 -1.00 -4.35
C ILE A 99 1.38 -1.15 -5.83
N ALA A 100 2.22 -2.11 -6.22
CA ALA A 100 2.72 -2.20 -7.58
C ALA A 100 2.95 -3.63 -8.06
N ARG A 101 2.99 -3.80 -9.38
CA ARG A 101 3.32 -5.08 -10.00
C ARG A 101 4.84 -5.25 -10.09
N TRP A 102 5.30 -6.44 -9.74
CA TRP A 102 6.67 -6.90 -9.91
C TRP A 102 6.69 -8.06 -10.88
N ILE A 103 7.68 -8.08 -11.77
CA ILE A 103 7.83 -9.11 -12.79
C ILE A 103 9.21 -9.75 -12.65
N LEU A 104 9.27 -11.07 -12.51
CA LEU A 104 10.52 -11.79 -12.54
C LEU A 104 11.02 -11.90 -13.98
N ARG A 105 12.18 -11.30 -14.24
CA ARG A 105 12.88 -11.39 -15.52
C ARG A 105 14.06 -12.37 -15.40
N PRO A 106 14.20 -13.35 -16.31
CA PRO A 106 15.38 -14.20 -16.36
C PRO A 106 16.67 -13.36 -16.40
N GLY A 107 17.63 -13.66 -15.52
CA GLY A 107 18.93 -12.96 -15.44
C GLY A 107 18.91 -11.57 -14.81
N ALA A 108 17.75 -10.95 -14.58
CA ALA A 108 17.64 -9.60 -13.99
C ALA A 108 16.84 -9.55 -12.68
N GLY A 109 16.25 -10.67 -12.24
CA GLY A 109 15.52 -10.75 -10.99
C GLY A 109 14.15 -10.07 -11.06
N TRP A 110 13.61 -9.71 -9.89
CA TRP A 110 12.32 -9.03 -9.77
C TRP A 110 12.45 -7.56 -10.16
N GLN A 111 11.61 -7.13 -11.10
CA GLN A 111 11.57 -5.75 -11.57
C GLN A 111 10.22 -5.10 -11.32
N LEU A 112 10.24 -3.93 -10.71
CA LEU A 112 9.08 -3.08 -10.55
C LEU A 112 8.53 -2.66 -11.92
N GLN A 113 7.21 -2.76 -12.08
CA GLN A 113 6.50 -2.12 -13.17
C GLN A 113 6.05 -0.74 -12.70
N ASP A 114 6.79 0.28 -13.12
CA ASP A 114 6.51 1.67 -12.78
C ASP A 114 5.33 2.21 -13.61
N ALA A 115 4.13 1.76 -13.26
CA ALA A 115 2.90 2.02 -13.99
C ALA A 115 1.66 1.86 -13.09
N PRO A 116 0.50 2.40 -13.48
CA PRO A 116 -0.77 2.08 -12.84
C PRO A 116 -1.03 0.56 -12.77
N VAL A 117 -1.62 0.11 -11.66
CA VAL A 117 -1.94 -1.30 -11.47
C VAL A 117 -3.34 -1.58 -12.00
N MET A 118 -3.47 -2.58 -12.87
CA MET A 118 -4.76 -3.08 -13.35
C MET A 118 -4.83 -4.59 -13.15
N LEU A 119 -5.63 -5.03 -12.18
CA LEU A 119 -5.73 -6.43 -11.78
C LEU A 119 -7.15 -6.78 -11.26
N PRO A 120 -7.53 -8.07 -11.21
CA PRO A 120 -8.76 -8.50 -10.55
C PRO A 120 -8.80 -8.10 -9.06
N PRO A 121 -9.98 -7.79 -8.47
CA PRO A 121 -10.13 -7.46 -7.05
C PRO A 121 -9.47 -8.45 -6.10
N ALA A 122 -9.56 -9.74 -6.40
CA ALA A 122 -8.99 -10.80 -5.56
C ALA A 122 -7.47 -10.66 -5.39
N ARG A 123 -6.75 -10.14 -6.39
CA ARG A 123 -5.30 -9.91 -6.30
C ARG A 123 -4.98 -8.80 -5.31
N PHE A 124 -5.77 -7.72 -5.31
CA PHE A 124 -5.61 -6.63 -4.34
C PHE A 124 -5.91 -7.11 -2.92
N ALA A 125 -7.02 -7.84 -2.74
CA ALA A 125 -7.39 -8.38 -1.43
C ALA A 125 -6.30 -9.29 -0.86
N GLU A 126 -5.82 -10.27 -1.63
CA GLU A 126 -4.76 -11.21 -1.20
C GLU A 126 -3.45 -10.49 -0.84
N ALA A 127 -3.05 -9.46 -1.62
CA ALA A 127 -1.84 -8.71 -1.34
C ALA A 127 -1.98 -7.84 -0.07
N LEU A 128 -3.15 -7.24 0.16
CA LEU A 128 -3.45 -6.44 1.35
C LEU A 128 -3.56 -7.31 2.60
N ASP A 129 -4.24 -8.45 2.54
CA ASP A 129 -4.36 -9.40 3.66
C ASP A 129 -2.97 -9.93 4.06
N THR A 130 -2.13 -10.24 3.07
CA THR A 130 -0.74 -10.67 3.32
C THR A 130 0.11 -9.55 3.90
N ALA A 131 -0.15 -8.29 3.52
CA ALA A 131 0.55 -7.13 4.05
C ALA A 131 0.17 -6.88 5.51
N ASP A 132 -1.12 -6.98 5.83
CA ASP A 132 -1.67 -6.82 7.18
C ASP A 132 -1.09 -7.89 8.13
N ALA A 133 -1.14 -9.16 7.71
CA ALA A 133 -0.57 -10.28 8.45
C ALA A 133 0.95 -10.18 8.68
N ARG A 134 1.65 -9.32 7.95
CA ARG A 134 3.09 -9.07 8.08
C ARG A 134 3.40 -7.73 8.76
N GLY A 135 2.39 -7.02 9.27
CA GLY A 135 2.54 -5.70 9.88
C GLY A 135 2.92 -4.57 8.91
N VAL A 136 2.94 -4.83 7.59
CA VAL A 136 3.37 -3.85 6.58
C VAL A 136 2.44 -2.63 6.57
N LEU A 137 1.15 -2.85 6.85
CA LEU A 137 0.13 -1.79 6.84
C LEU A 137 0.14 -0.93 8.11
N ASP A 138 0.78 -1.38 9.19
CA ASP A 138 0.80 -0.65 10.46
C ASP A 138 1.59 0.66 10.28
N PRO A 139 0.97 1.85 10.38
CA PRO A 139 1.68 3.12 10.24
C PRO A 139 2.85 3.28 11.23
N GLY A 140 2.95 2.38 12.23
CA GLY A 140 3.93 2.45 13.31
C GLY A 140 3.45 3.40 14.38
N VAL A 141 3.91 3.18 15.61
CA VAL A 141 3.88 4.22 16.63
C VAL A 141 4.83 5.32 16.15
N PRO A 142 4.44 6.62 16.17
CA PRO A 142 5.37 7.69 15.85
C PRO A 142 6.63 7.52 16.71
N HIS A 143 7.79 7.37 16.10
CA HIS A 143 9.04 7.50 16.83
C HIS A 143 9.16 8.98 17.21
N PRO A 144 9.29 9.35 18.50
CA PRO A 144 9.61 10.72 18.84
C PRO A 144 10.92 11.10 18.15
N PRO A 145 11.10 12.36 17.73
CA PRO A 145 12.34 12.79 17.09
C PRO A 145 13.52 12.46 18.01
N PRO A 146 14.68 12.03 17.48
CA PRO A 146 15.86 11.80 18.28
C PRO A 146 16.29 13.15 18.91
N GLY A 147 15.99 13.35 20.19
CA GLY A 147 16.37 14.55 20.94
C GLY A 147 15.33 15.16 21.88
N GLU A 148 14.09 14.66 21.96
CA GLU A 148 13.23 15.00 23.10
C GLU A 148 13.57 14.05 24.26
N GLU A 149 14.59 14.42 25.04
CA GLU A 149 14.64 14.05 26.45
C GLU A 149 13.27 14.40 27.04
N LEU A 150 12.58 13.40 27.58
CA LEU A 150 11.44 13.63 28.44
C LEU A 150 11.96 14.47 29.61
N ASP A 151 11.73 15.77 29.54
CA ASP A 151 11.95 16.67 30.67
C ASP A 151 11.13 16.09 31.82
N GLU A 152 11.83 15.46 32.77
CA GLU A 152 11.29 15.01 34.05
C GLU A 152 10.86 16.26 34.82
N GLN A 153 9.68 16.78 34.47
CA GLN A 153 8.99 17.81 35.22
C GLN A 153 8.58 17.21 36.58
N GLN A 154 9.44 17.51 37.56
CA GLN A 154 9.03 18.14 38.80
C GLN A 154 8.04 17.34 39.65
N VAL A 155 8.60 16.40 40.42
CA VAL A 155 8.03 16.02 41.72
C VAL A 155 8.50 17.05 42.76
N ASP A 156 7.73 18.13 42.90
CA ASP A 156 7.64 18.88 44.15
C ASP A 156 6.50 18.27 44.98
N GLY A 157 6.85 17.75 46.16
CA GLY A 157 5.92 17.15 47.13
C GLY A 157 6.65 16.44 48.26
#